data_AF-A0A1B1A0R5-F1
#
_entry.id   AF-A0A1B1A0R5-F1
#
_cell.length_a   1.000
_cell.length_b   1.000
_cell.length_c   1.000
_cell.angle_alpha   90.00
_cell.angle_beta   90.00
_cell.angle_gamma   90.00
#
_symmetry.space_group_name_H-M   'P 1'
#
loop_
_entity.id
_entity.type
_entity.pdbx_description
1 polymer ?
#
loop_
_entity_poly.entity_id
_entity_poly.type
_entity_poly.pdbx_seq_one_letter_code
_entity_poly.pdbx_strand_id
1 'polypeptide(L)'
;MRIIKFLIASLFLLQPAYADVVEVPLLSDGTVNLDAVMSTLNFAFPIHSDGALPTDFTGEMLGEKFSGRVIDVDSKQSFTLAIDAPTHSEHGNFLIAVLATDIICLRSGSSPGPVLWKDTRKRAGTIWEVSTSCASATD
;
A
#
# COMPACT_ATOMS: atom_id res chain seq x y z
N MET A 1 -15.13 33.93 -45.88
CA MET A 1 -15.66 32.98 -44.88
C MET A 1 -14.77 31.74 -44.92
N ARG A 2 -13.74 31.62 -44.08
CA ARG A 2 -13.69 31.28 -42.63
C ARG A 2 -14.17 29.85 -42.34
N ILE A 3 -13.22 29.07 -41.78
CA ILE A 3 -13.41 27.86 -40.96
C ILE A 3 -13.82 26.69 -41.85
N ILE A 4 -12.98 25.69 -42.14
CA ILE A 4 -12.76 24.50 -41.31
C ILE A 4 -11.46 23.84 -41.84
N LYS A 5 -10.29 24.28 -41.36
CA LYS A 5 -9.00 23.57 -41.55
C LYS A 5 -8.31 23.23 -40.22
N PHE A 6 -9.01 23.41 -39.10
CA PHE A 6 -8.49 23.28 -37.75
C PHE A 6 -9.21 22.18 -36.97
N LEU A 7 -9.10 20.92 -37.41
CA LEU A 7 -9.62 19.80 -36.61
C LEU A 7 -8.62 18.66 -36.40
N ILE A 8 -7.36 18.81 -36.83
CA ILE A 8 -6.36 17.73 -36.71
C ILE A 8 -5.18 18.14 -35.80
N ALA A 9 -5.07 19.41 -35.39
CA ALA A 9 -3.94 19.89 -34.58
C ALA A 9 -4.12 19.75 -33.05
N SER A 10 -5.25 19.22 -32.57
CA SER A 10 -5.54 19.18 -31.13
C SER A 10 -5.35 17.80 -30.48
N LEU A 11 -4.86 16.79 -31.21
CA LEU A 11 -4.71 15.43 -30.67
C LEU A 11 -3.34 15.11 -30.04
N PHE A 12 -2.44 16.09 -29.92
CA PHE A 12 -1.02 15.84 -29.56
C PHE A 12 -0.59 16.26 -28.15
N LEU A 13 -1.48 16.63 -27.23
CA LEU A 13 -1.09 17.07 -25.88
C LEU A 13 -1.87 16.40 -24.74
N LEU A 14 -2.31 15.16 -24.94
CA LEU A 14 -2.55 14.25 -23.82
C LEU A 14 -1.23 13.52 -23.54
N GLN A 15 -0.25 14.23 -22.98
CA GLN A 15 0.79 13.54 -22.24
C GLN A 15 0.08 12.88 -21.05
N PRO A 16 0.16 11.55 -20.86
CA PRO A 16 -0.25 10.97 -19.60
C PRO A 16 0.59 11.69 -18.54
N ALA A 17 -0.08 12.41 -17.64
CA ALA A 17 0.54 12.84 -16.40
C ALA A 17 0.87 11.54 -15.65
N TYR A 18 2.07 11.00 -15.90
CA TYR A 18 2.65 10.01 -15.03
C TYR A 18 2.79 10.75 -13.70
N ALA A 19 1.92 10.43 -12.74
CA ALA A 19 2.17 10.79 -11.37
C ALA A 19 3.58 10.28 -11.05
N ASP A 20 4.46 11.13 -10.53
CA ASP A 20 5.80 10.72 -10.12
C ASP A 20 5.63 9.52 -9.18
N VAL A 21 6.05 8.34 -9.65
CA VAL A 21 6.01 7.12 -8.85
C VAL A 21 7.25 7.12 -7.98
N VAL A 22 7.05 7.09 -6.67
CA VAL A 22 8.11 6.96 -5.69
C VAL A 22 8.52 5.51 -5.58
N GLU A 23 9.77 5.27 -5.97
CA GLU A 23 10.40 3.97 -5.95
C GLU A 23 11.01 3.66 -4.59
N VAL A 24 10.96 2.38 -4.22
CA VAL A 24 11.63 1.89 -3.02
C VAL A 24 13.14 1.85 -3.27
N PRO A 25 13.96 2.51 -2.44
CA PRO A 25 15.39 2.52 -2.62
C PRO A 25 15.97 1.12 -2.39
N LEU A 26 16.83 0.68 -3.31
CA LEU A 26 17.53 -0.60 -3.24
C LEU A 26 19.02 -0.40 -2.96
N LEU A 27 19.63 -1.38 -2.30
CA LEU A 27 21.07 -1.52 -2.17
C LEU A 27 21.68 -2.04 -3.49
N SER A 28 23.01 -2.02 -3.60
CA SER A 28 23.72 -2.45 -4.81
C SER A 28 23.51 -3.93 -5.16
N ASP A 29 23.09 -4.75 -4.20
CA ASP A 29 22.76 -6.16 -4.38
C ASP A 29 21.28 -6.39 -4.75
N GLY A 30 20.49 -5.31 -4.88
CA GLY A 30 19.07 -5.35 -5.22
C GLY A 30 18.14 -5.55 -4.03
N THR A 31 18.66 -5.68 -2.81
CA THR A 31 17.81 -5.75 -1.60
C THR A 31 17.29 -4.37 -1.20
N VAL A 32 16.20 -4.32 -0.43
CA VAL A 32 15.61 -3.04 0.02
C VAL A 32 16.56 -2.33 0.99
N ASN A 33 16.82 -1.04 0.74
CA ASN A 33 17.50 -0.18 1.69
C ASN A 33 16.53 0.22 2.82
N LEU A 34 16.43 -0.63 3.84
CA LEU A 34 15.52 -0.43 4.97
C LEU A 34 15.82 0.84 5.76
N ASP A 35 17.09 1.25 5.90
CA ASP A 35 17.44 2.47 6.62
C ASP A 35 16.81 3.71 5.97
N ALA A 36 16.87 3.78 4.63
CA ALA A 36 16.24 4.86 3.89
C ALA A 36 14.72 4.85 4.04
N VAL A 37 14.08 3.68 3.93
CA VAL A 37 12.62 3.54 4.09
C VAL A 37 12.18 3.93 5.51
N MET A 38 12.74 3.25 6.51
CA MET A 38 12.31 3.38 7.91
C MET A 38 12.56 4.77 8.48
N SER A 39 13.57 5.50 7.97
CA SER A 39 13.82 6.90 8.38
C SER A 39 12.68 7.87 8.06
N THR A 40 11.82 7.51 7.11
CA THR A 40 10.68 8.32 6.64
C THR A 40 9.34 7.71 6.98
N LEU A 41 9.32 6.49 7.54
CA LEU A 41 8.10 5.77 7.80
C LEU A 41 7.35 6.38 8.98
N ASN A 42 6.13 6.81 8.72
CA ASN A 42 5.14 7.10 9.74
C ASN A 42 3.93 6.19 9.52
N PHE A 43 3.43 5.57 10.58
CA PHE A 43 2.30 4.65 10.53
C PHE A 43 1.38 4.90 11.71
N ALA A 44 0.09 5.07 11.44
CA ALA A 44 -0.90 5.39 12.45
C ALA A 44 -2.18 4.56 12.29
N PHE A 45 -2.66 4.05 13.42
CA PHE A 45 -4.01 3.52 13.58
C PHE A 45 -4.84 4.50 14.42
N PRO A 46 -6.09 4.77 14.04
CA PRO A 46 -6.97 5.59 14.86
C PRO A 46 -7.24 4.91 16.21
N ILE A 47 -7.30 5.69 17.27
CA ILE A 47 -7.66 5.20 18.61
C ILE A 47 -9.15 5.42 18.79
N HIS A 48 -9.91 4.33 18.97
CA HIS A 48 -11.35 4.40 19.24
C HIS A 48 -11.61 4.41 20.75
N SER A 49 -12.48 5.32 21.20
CA SER A 49 -12.81 5.50 22.62
C SER A 49 -13.59 4.34 23.24
N ASP A 50 -14.22 3.51 22.41
CA ASP A 50 -14.96 2.31 22.78
C ASP A 50 -14.07 1.06 22.93
N GLY A 51 -12.77 1.20 22.67
CA GLY A 51 -11.81 0.09 22.72
C GLY A 51 -11.87 -0.84 21.50
N ALA A 52 -12.63 -0.49 20.46
CA ALA A 52 -12.66 -1.27 19.22
C ALA A 52 -11.27 -1.26 18.54
N LEU A 53 -10.89 -2.40 17.98
CA LEU A 53 -9.69 -2.47 17.15
C LEU A 53 -9.98 -1.78 15.80
N PRO A 54 -9.24 -0.72 15.44
CA PRO A 54 -9.40 -0.03 14.18
C PRO A 54 -9.02 -0.95 13.03
N THR A 55 -9.88 -0.96 12.01
CA THR A 55 -9.66 -1.65 10.75
C THR A 55 -8.92 -0.80 9.74
N ASP A 56 -8.94 0.52 9.89
CA ASP A 56 -8.29 1.47 9.00
C ASP A 56 -6.93 1.92 9.54
N PHE A 57 -6.03 2.31 8.63
CA PHE A 57 -4.73 2.88 8.95
C PHE A 57 -4.31 3.92 7.92
N THR A 58 -3.37 4.76 8.33
CA THR A 58 -2.76 5.78 7.47
C THR A 58 -1.27 5.83 7.73
N GLY A 59 -0.52 6.36 6.78
CA GLY A 59 0.90 6.58 6.97
C GLY A 59 1.55 7.41 5.88
N GLU A 60 2.85 7.58 6.02
CA GLU A 60 3.72 8.23 5.07
C GLU A 60 4.99 7.39 4.94
N MET A 61 5.48 7.20 3.72
CA MET A 61 6.70 6.47 3.43
C MET A 61 7.37 7.11 2.23
N LEU A 62 8.65 7.44 2.36
CA LEU A 62 9.46 8.11 1.33
C LEU A 62 8.84 9.45 0.88
N GLY A 63 8.20 10.17 1.82
CA GLY A 63 7.55 11.47 1.57
C GLY A 63 6.15 11.37 0.95
N GLU A 64 5.67 10.18 0.62
CA GLU A 64 4.37 9.95 0.01
C GLU A 64 3.39 9.33 1.00
N LYS A 65 2.14 9.77 0.94
CA LYS A 65 1.08 9.31 1.84
C LYS A 65 0.43 8.04 1.33
N PHE A 66 0.05 7.18 2.26
CA PHE A 66 -0.78 6.03 1.99
C PHE A 66 -1.90 5.90 3.03
N SER A 67 -2.95 5.20 2.64
CA SER A 67 -4.00 4.77 3.56
C SER A 67 -4.35 3.32 3.27
N GLY A 68 -4.97 2.65 4.23
CA GLY A 68 -5.47 1.32 3.98
C GLY A 68 -6.45 0.86 5.04
N ARG A 69 -7.03 -0.31 4.79
CA ARG A 69 -7.97 -0.94 5.72
C ARG A 69 -8.02 -2.45 5.57
N VAL A 70 -8.41 -3.12 6.62
CA VAL A 70 -8.77 -4.54 6.61
C VAL A 70 -10.19 -4.68 6.04
N ILE A 71 -10.36 -5.44 4.95
CA ILE A 71 -11.66 -5.57 4.25
C ILE A 71 -12.34 -6.93 4.37
N ASP A 72 -11.58 -8.00 4.57
CA ASP A 72 -12.10 -9.36 4.73
C ASP A 72 -11.33 -10.01 5.87
N VAL A 73 -12.02 -10.59 6.85
CA VAL A 73 -11.40 -11.37 7.94
C VAL A 73 -12.11 -12.72 7.99
N ASP A 74 -11.34 -13.80 7.93
CA ASP A 74 -11.88 -15.15 8.03
C ASP A 74 -11.70 -15.76 9.44
N SER A 75 -12.32 -16.92 9.65
CA SER A 75 -12.26 -17.63 10.94
C SER A 75 -10.87 -18.17 11.30
N LYS A 76 -9.91 -18.11 10.38
CA LYS A 76 -8.52 -18.58 10.56
C LYS A 76 -7.55 -17.43 10.83
N GLN A 77 -8.06 -16.23 11.13
CA GLN A 77 -7.26 -15.00 11.24
C GLN A 77 -6.53 -14.64 9.94
N SER A 78 -7.00 -15.14 8.78
CA SER A 78 -6.60 -14.60 7.50
C SER A 78 -7.38 -13.33 7.24
N PHE A 79 -6.73 -12.37 6.61
CA PHE A 79 -7.38 -11.12 6.23
C PHE A 79 -6.81 -10.53 4.94
N THR A 80 -7.60 -9.64 4.34
CA THR A 80 -7.18 -8.87 3.17
C THR A 80 -7.04 -7.40 3.53
N LEU A 81 -5.90 -6.83 3.16
CA LEU A 81 -5.62 -5.40 3.21
C LEU A 81 -6.03 -4.76 1.89
N ALA A 82 -6.78 -3.68 1.94
CA ALA A 82 -6.93 -2.74 0.83
C ALA A 82 -6.04 -1.53 1.10
N ILE A 83 -5.08 -1.26 0.21
CA ILE A 83 -4.08 -0.19 0.35
C ILE A 83 -4.28 0.80 -0.80
N ASP A 84 -4.44 2.07 -0.48
CA ASP A 84 -4.45 3.18 -1.43
C ASP A 84 -3.18 4.01 -1.25
N ALA A 85 -2.27 3.85 -2.22
CA ALA A 85 -0.96 4.48 -2.26
C ALA A 85 -0.65 4.83 -3.73
N PRO A 86 -1.31 5.87 -4.27
CA PRO A 86 -1.38 6.13 -5.71
C PRO A 86 -0.02 6.48 -6.35
N THR A 87 0.90 7.00 -5.55
CA THR A 87 2.24 7.44 -5.95
C THR A 87 3.33 6.45 -5.58
N HIS A 88 3.04 5.38 -4.83
CA HIS A 88 4.05 4.36 -4.53
C HIS A 88 4.16 3.33 -5.66
N SER A 89 5.37 2.84 -5.89
CA SER A 89 5.57 1.70 -6.80
C SER A 89 4.97 0.41 -6.24
N GLU A 90 4.96 -0.65 -7.06
CA GLU A 90 4.51 -1.98 -6.61
C GLU A 90 5.32 -2.47 -5.40
N HIS A 91 6.64 -2.21 -5.38
CA HIS A 91 7.50 -2.50 -4.24
C HIS A 91 7.07 -1.73 -3.00
N GLY A 92 6.68 -0.46 -3.16
CA GLY A 92 6.19 0.36 -2.06
C GLY A 92 4.88 -0.19 -1.48
N ASN A 93 3.94 -0.57 -2.35
CA ASN A 93 2.67 -1.18 -1.94
C ASN A 93 2.87 -2.51 -1.22
N PHE A 94 3.78 -3.36 -1.72
CA PHE A 94 4.16 -4.60 -1.05
C PHE A 94 4.76 -4.34 0.35
N LEU A 95 5.67 -3.36 0.46
CA LEU A 95 6.31 -3.04 1.73
C LEU A 95 5.31 -2.46 2.75
N ILE A 96 4.38 -1.62 2.31
CA ILE A 96 3.26 -1.15 3.14
C ILE A 96 2.44 -2.34 3.66
N ALA A 97 2.16 -3.34 2.81
CA ALA A 97 1.43 -4.52 3.23
C ALA A 97 2.17 -5.33 4.29
N VAL A 98 3.48 -5.56 4.11
CA VAL A 98 4.34 -6.23 5.11
C VAL A 98 4.25 -5.51 6.46
N LEU A 99 4.50 -4.20 6.47
CA LEU A 99 4.51 -3.40 7.70
C LEU A 99 3.12 -3.34 8.36
N ALA A 100 2.05 -3.20 7.57
CA ALA A 100 0.70 -3.19 8.08
C ALA A 100 0.33 -4.53 8.72
N THR A 101 0.66 -5.66 8.09
CA THR A 101 0.46 -7.01 8.64
C THR A 101 1.16 -7.17 9.98
N ASP A 102 2.44 -6.79 10.05
CA ASP A 102 3.24 -6.88 11.27
C ASP A 102 2.56 -6.12 12.42
N ILE A 103 2.19 -4.85 12.19
CA ILE A 103 1.57 -4.04 13.24
C ILE A 103 0.18 -4.58 13.62
N ILE A 104 -0.64 -5.01 12.64
CA ILE A 104 -1.97 -5.57 12.92
C ILE A 104 -1.86 -6.81 13.80
N CYS A 105 -0.99 -7.75 13.45
CA CYS A 105 -0.86 -9.00 14.20
C CYS A 105 -0.25 -8.79 15.58
N LEU A 106 0.76 -7.91 15.71
CA LEU A 106 1.34 -7.57 17.01
C LEU A 106 0.32 -6.93 17.96
N ARG A 107 -0.60 -6.12 17.45
CA ARG A 107 -1.68 -5.51 18.25
C ARG A 107 -2.69 -6.53 18.78
N SER A 108 -2.86 -7.65 18.08
CA SER A 108 -3.65 -8.78 18.56
C SER A 108 -2.85 -9.80 19.38
N GLY A 109 -1.56 -9.57 19.64
CA GLY A 109 -0.68 -10.52 20.34
C GLY A 109 -0.33 -11.77 19.53
N SER A 110 -0.47 -11.70 18.21
CA SER A 110 -0.19 -12.77 17.26
C SER A 110 1.08 -12.48 16.46
N SER A 111 1.67 -13.51 15.87
CA SER A 111 2.78 -13.34 14.94
C SER A 111 2.24 -13.06 13.53
N PRO A 112 2.88 -12.19 12.73
CA PRO A 112 2.49 -12.01 11.33
C PRO A 112 2.76 -13.27 10.52
N GLY A 113 1.80 -13.64 9.67
CA GLY A 113 1.97 -14.63 8.61
C GLY A 113 2.75 -14.04 7.43
N PRO A 114 3.12 -14.87 6.44
CA PRO A 114 3.86 -14.39 5.28
C PRO A 114 2.99 -13.45 4.42
N VAL A 115 3.59 -12.37 3.94
CA VAL A 115 3.05 -11.53 2.86
C VAL A 115 3.78 -11.91 1.58
N LEU A 116 3.07 -12.47 0.61
CA LEU A 116 3.67 -12.94 -0.63
C LEU A 116 3.44 -11.93 -1.75
N TRP A 117 4.50 -11.66 -2.53
CA TRP A 117 4.44 -10.72 -3.65
C TRP A 117 3.31 -11.04 -4.64
N LYS A 118 3.16 -12.31 -5.00
CA LYS A 118 2.10 -12.81 -5.92
C LYS A 118 0.67 -12.56 -5.43
N ASP A 119 0.50 -12.33 -4.14
CA ASP A 119 -0.78 -12.08 -3.50
C ASP A 119 -1.03 -10.57 -3.31
N THR A 120 -0.03 -9.74 -3.61
CA THR A 120 -0.16 -8.28 -3.73
C THR A 120 -0.61 -7.94 -5.14
N ARG A 121 -1.90 -7.67 -5.31
CA ARG A 121 -2.50 -7.47 -6.63
C ARG A 121 -3.24 -6.15 -6.70
N LYS A 122 -3.02 -5.42 -7.79
CA LYS A 122 -3.78 -4.21 -8.10
C LYS A 122 -5.20 -4.60 -8.51
N ARG A 123 -6.23 -4.15 -7.77
CA ARG A 123 -7.62 -4.52 -8.05
C ARG A 123 -8.28 -3.55 -9.04
N ALA A 124 -8.35 -2.27 -8.68
CA ALA A 124 -8.99 -1.22 -9.46
C ALA A 124 -8.47 0.16 -9.06
N GLY A 125 -8.27 1.05 -10.03
CA GLY A 125 -7.75 2.40 -9.78
C GLY A 125 -6.37 2.37 -9.13
N THR A 126 -6.26 2.98 -7.96
CA THR A 126 -5.02 3.11 -7.17
C THR A 126 -4.96 2.12 -5.99
N ILE A 127 -5.99 1.27 -5.85
CA ILE A 127 -6.11 0.36 -4.71
C ILE A 127 -5.46 -0.99 -5.01
N TRP A 128 -4.61 -1.40 -4.08
CA TRP A 128 -3.98 -2.71 -4.00
C TRP A 128 -4.65 -3.58 -2.95
N GLU A 129 -4.84 -4.86 -3.27
CA GLU A 129 -5.34 -5.86 -2.33
C GLU A 129 -4.26 -6.88 -2.03
N VAL A 130 -4.06 -7.16 -0.74
CA VAL A 130 -3.06 -8.10 -0.26
C VAL A 130 -3.67 -9.04 0.77
N SER A 131 -3.71 -10.33 0.43
CA SER A 131 -4.13 -11.37 1.37
C SER A 131 -2.97 -11.80 2.25
N THR A 132 -3.22 -11.89 3.55
CA THR A 132 -2.24 -12.26 4.57
C THR A 132 -2.96 -12.87 5.78
N SER A 133 -2.25 -13.12 6.87
CA SER A 133 -2.81 -13.69 8.09
C SER A 133 -2.02 -13.32 9.32
N CYS A 134 -2.64 -13.49 10.48
CA CYS A 134 -1.91 -13.64 11.74
C CYS A 134 -1.78 -15.13 12.06
N ALA A 135 -0.58 -15.58 12.38
CA ALA A 135 -0.36 -16.88 12.98
C ALA A 135 -0.64 -16.77 14.48
N SER A 136 -1.49 -17.67 14.99
CA SER A 136 -1.58 -17.87 16.43
C SER A 136 -0.20 -18.28 16.93
N ALA A 137 0.27 -17.67 18.02
CA ALA A 137 1.58 -17.97 18.61
C ALA A 137 1.56 -19.35 19.30
N THR A 138 1.34 -20.44 18.55
CA THR A 138 1.53 -21.86 18.91
C THR A 138 0.94 -22.76 17.83
N ASP A 139 1.76 -23.69 17.33
CA ASP A 139 1.54 -25.13 17.54
C ASP A 139 2.73 -25.64 18.36
#